data_AF-A0A4R7ZLQ2-F1
#
_entry.id   AF-A0A4R7ZLQ2-F1
#
_cell.length_a   1.000
_cell.length_b   1.000
_cell.length_c   1.000
_cell.angle_alpha   90.00
_cell.angle_beta   90.00
_cell.angle_gamma   90.00
#
_symmetry.space_group_name_H-M   'P 1'
#
loop_
_entity.id
_entity.type
_entity.pdbx_description
1 polymer ?
#
loop_
_entity_poly.entity_id
_entity_poly.type
_entity_poly.pdbx_seq_one_letter_code
_entity_poly.pdbx_strand_id
1 'polypeptide(L)'
;MDSIAKAFGLSQPVAPLTPVQHTSFETWRLRTASADYLVKRLWGLENPPWWTRIEQGMALESAALSHGLPIARSIEPLDPIFGYAARVDDFGTIRLYDWIHHRTLTPTDDVAPWLGRVTAALHRLMPLTR
;
A
#
# COMPACT_ATOMS: atom_id res chain seq x y z
N MET A 1 -6.66 5.76 14.76
CA MET A 1 -5.33 5.13 14.54
C MET A 1 -5.24 3.80 15.26
N ASP A 2 -5.73 3.70 16.50
CA ASP A 2 -5.83 2.41 17.21
C ASP A 2 -6.73 1.40 16.49
N SER A 3 -7.82 1.86 15.89
CA SER A 3 -8.69 1.04 15.03
C SER A 3 -7.97 0.47 13.81
N ILE A 4 -7.02 1.21 13.22
CA ILE A 4 -6.15 0.72 12.15
C ILE A 4 -5.18 -0.33 12.71
N ALA A 5 -4.48 -0.03 13.81
CA ALA A 5 -3.54 -0.98 14.41
C ALA A 5 -4.23 -2.30 14.78
N LYS A 6 -5.45 -2.24 15.34
CA LYS A 6 -6.27 -3.40 15.65
C LYS A 6 -6.65 -4.20 14.40
N ALA A 7 -7.12 -3.54 13.35
CA ALA A 7 -7.56 -4.21 12.12
C ALA A 7 -6.41 -4.98 11.41
N PHE A 8 -5.17 -4.54 11.60
CA PHE A 8 -3.98 -5.13 10.98
C PHE A 8 -3.07 -5.88 11.98
N GLY A 9 -3.50 -6.07 13.23
CA GLY A 9 -2.72 -6.80 14.24
C GLY A 9 -1.37 -6.15 14.58
N LEU A 10 -1.27 -4.83 14.50
CA LEU A 10 -0.03 -4.08 14.72
C LEU A 10 0.18 -3.73 16.20
N SER A 11 1.43 -3.38 16.53
CA SER A 11 1.76 -2.73 17.81
C SER A 11 1.03 -1.38 17.96
N GLN A 12 0.86 -0.93 19.21
CA GLN A 12 0.18 0.32 19.51
C GLN A 12 0.82 1.52 18.77
N PRO A 13 0.01 2.42 18.19
CA PRO A 13 0.50 3.67 17.61
C PRO A 13 1.23 4.52 18.66
N VAL A 14 2.40 5.04 18.32
CA VAL A 14 3.23 5.87 19.22
C VAL A 14 3.11 7.37 18.94
N ALA A 15 2.38 7.74 17.89
CA ALA A 15 2.15 9.12 17.50
C ALA A 15 0.91 9.25 16.61
N PRO A 16 0.34 10.48 16.50
CA PRO A 16 -0.71 10.77 15.53
C PRO A 16 -0.29 10.42 14.08
N LEU A 17 -1.28 10.09 13.25
CA LEU A 17 -1.09 9.92 11.82
C LEU A 17 -0.51 11.18 11.19
N THR A 18 0.60 11.04 10.47
CA THR A 18 1.25 12.16 9.79
C THR A 18 0.89 12.13 8.30
N PRO A 19 0.26 13.16 7.72
CA PRO A 19 0.00 13.20 6.28
C PRO A 19 1.30 13.13 5.46
N VAL A 20 1.29 12.38 4.35
CA VAL A 20 2.51 12.17 3.53
C VAL A 20 2.37 12.79 2.14
N GLN A 21 1.24 12.59 1.46
CA GLN A 21 0.90 13.29 0.22
C GLN A 21 -0.57 13.07 -0.16
N HIS A 22 -1.22 14.09 -0.73
CA HIS A 22 -2.60 14.01 -1.21
C HIS A 22 -2.67 14.46 -2.68
N THR A 23 -2.60 13.52 -3.63
CA THR A 23 -2.85 13.78 -5.05
C THR A 23 -3.95 12.91 -5.65
N SER A 24 -4.23 11.74 -5.06
CA SER A 24 -5.30 10.84 -5.54
C SER A 24 -6.03 10.10 -4.42
N PHE A 25 -5.31 9.69 -3.38
CA PHE A 25 -5.87 9.06 -2.19
C PHE A 25 -5.29 9.73 -0.95
N GLU A 26 -6.06 9.73 0.13
CA GLU A 26 -5.53 10.18 1.41
C GLU A 26 -4.51 9.17 1.93
N THR A 27 -3.30 9.64 2.21
CA THR A 27 -2.22 8.81 2.72
C THR A 27 -1.57 9.41 3.96
N TRP A 28 -1.26 8.54 4.92
CA TRP A 28 -0.62 8.90 6.16
C TRP A 28 0.51 7.93 6.49
N ARG A 29 1.48 8.41 7.25
CA ARG A 29 2.43 7.58 7.98
C ARG A 29 1.82 7.21 9.33
N LEU A 30 1.74 5.91 9.60
CA LEU A 30 1.46 5.37 10.93
C LEU A 30 2.76 4.90 11.55
N ARG A 31 3.08 5.40 12.74
CA ARG A 31 4.22 4.95 13.53
C ARG A 31 3.74 4.08 14.68
N THR A 32 4.35 2.91 14.84
CA THR A 32 4.09 2.00 15.96
C THR A 32 5.37 1.75 16.74
N ALA A 33 5.28 1.06 17.88
CA ALA A 33 6.47 0.73 18.67
C ALA A 33 7.47 -0.16 17.92
N SER A 34 7.02 -0.93 16.92
CA SER A 34 7.85 -1.92 16.22
C SER A 34 8.28 -1.49 14.81
N ALA A 35 7.46 -0.71 14.11
CA ALA A 35 7.70 -0.30 12.73
C ALA A 35 6.82 0.87 12.29
N ASP A 36 7.10 1.38 11.11
CA ASP A 36 6.31 2.39 10.43
C ASP A 36 5.60 1.82 9.20
N TYR A 37 4.43 2.38 8.90
CA TYR A 37 3.58 1.94 7.80
C TYR A 37 3.06 3.12 7.00
N LEU A 38 2.88 2.91 5.70
CA LEU A 38 2.06 3.78 4.88
C LEU A 38 0.61 3.30 4.95
N VAL A 39 -0.27 4.17 5.45
CA VAL A 39 -1.72 3.98 5.44
C VAL A 39 -2.27 4.68 4.21
N LYS A 40 -3.07 3.96 3.41
CA LYS A 40 -3.78 4.52 2.26
C LYS A 40 -5.27 4.28 2.41
N ARG A 41 -6.06 5.36 2.42
CA ARG A 41 -7.52 5.27 2.33
C ARG A 41 -7.95 5.16 0.89
N LEU A 42 -8.68 4.12 0.56
CA LEU A 42 -9.26 3.95 -0.76
C LEU A 42 -10.57 4.74 -0.89
N TRP A 43 -11.49 4.58 0.07
CA TRP A 43 -12.78 5.28 0.13
C TRP A 43 -13.40 5.15 1.54
N GLY A 44 -14.65 5.58 1.70
CA GLY A 44 -15.44 5.43 2.93
C GLY A 44 -15.90 3.99 3.21
N LEU A 45 -17.06 3.83 3.85
CA LEU A 45 -17.65 2.53 4.17
C LEU A 45 -18.42 1.90 2.99
N GLU A 46 -18.70 2.67 1.94
CA GLU A 46 -19.42 2.18 0.77
C GLU A 46 -18.45 1.86 -0.36
N ASN A 47 -18.59 0.67 -0.96
CA ASN A 47 -17.74 0.25 -2.05
C ASN A 47 -18.16 0.96 -3.34
N PRO A 48 -17.24 1.67 -4.02
CA PRO A 48 -17.55 2.30 -5.29
C PRO A 48 -17.73 1.22 -6.38
N PRO A 49 -18.49 1.49 -7.46
CA PRO A 49 -18.75 0.51 -8.52
C PRO A 49 -17.50 -0.08 -9.20
N TRP A 50 -16.37 0.62 -9.09
CA TRP A 50 -15.09 0.24 -9.69
C TRP A 50 -14.13 -0.48 -8.72
N TRP A 51 -14.57 -0.86 -7.52
CA TRP A 51 -13.71 -1.44 -6.47
C TRP A 51 -12.95 -2.69 -6.94
N THR A 52 -13.56 -3.52 -7.81
CA THR A 52 -12.94 -4.73 -8.38
C THR A 52 -11.70 -4.44 -9.23
N ARG A 53 -11.60 -3.24 -9.83
CA ARG A 53 -10.38 -2.82 -10.55
C ARG A 53 -9.22 -2.58 -9.59
N ILE A 54 -9.50 -2.14 -8.36
CA ILE A 54 -8.47 -1.99 -7.32
C ILE A 54 -8.01 -3.36 -6.84
N GLU A 55 -8.93 -4.31 -6.67
CA GLU A 55 -8.60 -5.70 -6.34
C GLU A 55 -7.66 -6.33 -7.38
N GLN A 56 -7.93 -6.14 -8.67
CA GLN A 56 -7.03 -6.57 -9.75
C GLN A 56 -5.65 -5.92 -9.66
N GLY A 57 -5.57 -4.63 -9.30
CA GLY A 57 -4.30 -3.96 -9.02
C GLY A 57 -3.54 -4.60 -7.86
N MET A 58 -4.23 -5.01 -6.79
CA MET A 58 -3.61 -5.72 -5.66
C MET A 58 -3.02 -7.07 -6.08
N ALA A 59 -3.71 -7.80 -6.96
CA ALA A 59 -3.21 -9.06 -7.47
C ALA A 59 -1.92 -8.86 -8.27
N LEU A 60 -1.82 -7.77 -9.05
CA LEU A 60 -0.60 -7.42 -9.77
C LEU A 60 0.53 -7.03 -8.81
N GLU A 61 0.23 -6.25 -7.77
CA GLU A 61 1.18 -5.91 -6.70
C GLU A 61 1.69 -7.20 -6.03
N SER A 62 0.82 -8.12 -5.65
CA SER A 62 1.21 -9.40 -5.04
C SER A 62 2.10 -10.25 -5.96
N ALA A 63 1.74 -10.37 -7.24
CA ALA A 63 2.56 -11.06 -8.23
C ALA A 63 3.93 -10.39 -8.42
N ALA A 64 3.97 -9.06 -8.47
CA ALA A 64 5.23 -8.34 -8.60
C ALA A 64 6.15 -8.61 -7.40
N LEU A 65 5.60 -8.63 -6.19
CA LEU A 65 6.36 -8.93 -4.97
C LEU A 65 6.88 -10.38 -4.97
N SER A 66 6.05 -11.36 -5.37
CA SER A 66 6.46 -12.76 -5.42
C SER A 66 7.55 -13.03 -6.47
N HIS A 67 7.61 -12.20 -7.52
CA HIS A 67 8.70 -12.18 -8.50
C HIS A 67 9.92 -11.35 -8.07
N GLY A 68 9.95 -10.86 -6.83
CA GLY A 68 11.08 -10.13 -6.26
C GLY A 68 11.26 -8.71 -6.81
N LEU A 69 10.19 -8.10 -7.37
CA LEU A 69 10.25 -6.70 -7.78
C LEU A 69 10.32 -5.76 -6.57
N PRO A 70 11.03 -4.64 -6.69
CA PRO A 70 11.27 -3.71 -5.58
C PRO A 70 10.05 -2.81 -5.34
N ILE A 71 8.96 -3.40 -4.87
CA ILE A 71 7.73 -2.69 -4.50
C ILE A 71 7.48 -2.78 -2.99
N ALA A 72 6.70 -1.84 -2.45
CA ALA A 72 6.34 -1.88 -1.03
C ALA A 72 5.51 -3.12 -0.74
N ARG A 73 5.90 -3.88 0.29
CA ARG A 73 5.13 -5.04 0.75
C ARG A 73 3.83 -4.56 1.40
N SER A 74 2.71 -5.16 1.01
CA SER A 74 1.42 -4.95 1.66
C SER A 74 1.37 -5.63 3.03
N ILE A 75 0.59 -5.05 3.94
CA ILE A 75 0.28 -5.67 5.22
C ILE A 75 -1.10 -6.30 5.12
N GLU A 76 -1.17 -7.61 5.35
CA GLU A 76 -2.43 -8.34 5.40
C GLU A 76 -3.22 -7.95 6.66
N PRO A 77 -4.50 -7.57 6.53
CA PRO A 77 -5.35 -7.36 7.69
C PRO A 77 -5.78 -8.68 8.33
N LEU A 78 -6.27 -8.61 9.56
CA LEU A 78 -6.82 -9.78 10.27
C LEU A 78 -8.13 -10.29 9.65
N ASP A 79 -8.92 -9.39 9.06
CA ASP A 79 -10.19 -9.68 8.38
C ASP A 79 -10.28 -8.90 7.05
N PRO A 80 -9.74 -9.44 5.94
CA PRO A 80 -9.75 -8.78 4.65
C PRO A 80 -11.16 -8.78 4.03
N ILE A 81 -11.57 -7.62 3.50
CA ILE A 81 -12.85 -7.51 2.77
C ILE A 81 -12.72 -7.77 1.26
N PHE A 82 -11.52 -7.57 0.69
CA PHE A 82 -11.08 -7.96 -0.65
C PHE A 82 -9.58 -7.69 -0.78
N GLY A 83 -8.84 -8.51 -1.52
CA GLY A 83 -7.37 -8.47 -1.51
C GLY A 83 -6.82 -8.32 -0.08
N TYR A 84 -5.99 -7.30 0.15
CA TYR A 84 -5.49 -6.90 1.48
C TYR A 84 -6.08 -5.58 1.98
N ALA A 85 -7.34 -5.28 1.61
CA ALA A 85 -8.08 -4.15 2.18
C ALA A 85 -8.87 -4.56 3.42
N ALA A 86 -8.94 -3.68 4.41
CA ALA A 86 -9.76 -3.83 5.60
C ALA A 86 -10.78 -2.70 5.72
N ARG A 87 -11.88 -3.02 6.39
CA ARG A 87 -12.82 -2.01 6.87
C ARG A 87 -12.37 -1.51 8.24
N VAL A 88 -12.27 -0.20 8.39
CA VAL A 88 -11.91 0.46 9.66
C VAL A 88 -12.94 1.55 9.92
N ASP A 89 -13.76 1.40 10.96
CA ASP A 89 -14.97 2.23 11.18
C ASP A 89 -14.72 3.73 11.09
N ASP A 90 -13.66 4.25 11.73
CA ASP A 90 -13.38 5.68 11.75
C ASP A 90 -12.72 6.21 10.45
N PHE A 91 -12.29 5.31 9.56
CA PHE A 91 -11.43 5.67 8.42
C PHE A 91 -11.96 5.20 7.06
N GLY A 92 -12.91 4.26 7.02
CA GLY A 92 -13.40 3.67 5.78
C GLY A 92 -12.62 2.44 5.36
N THR A 93 -12.39 2.30 4.06
CA THR A 93 -11.67 1.17 3.47
C THR A 93 -10.20 1.51 3.30
N ILE A 94 -9.33 0.75 3.98
CA ILE A 94 -7.90 1.04 4.14
C ILE A 94 -7.04 -0.11 3.60
N ARG A 95 -5.86 0.23 3.06
CA ARG A 95 -4.74 -0.70 2.84
C ARG A 95 -3.47 -0.16 3.48
N LEU A 96 -2.63 -1.06 3.96
CA LEU A 96 -1.34 -0.74 4.57
C LEU A 96 -0.18 -1.34 3.77
N TYR A 97 0.95 -0.64 3.84
CA TYR A 97 2.22 -1.08 3.29
C TYR A 97 3.34 -0.82 4.30
N ASP A 98 4.42 -1.59 4.19
CA ASP A 98 5.69 -1.24 4.84
C ASP A 98 6.10 0.20 4.48
N TRP A 99 6.56 0.95 5.47
CA TRP A 99 7.15 2.26 5.20
C TRP A 99 8.51 2.10 4.51
N ILE A 100 8.64 2.64 3.30
CA ILE A 100 9.93 2.69 2.60
C ILE A 100 10.70 3.91 3.05
N HIS A 101 11.78 3.68 3.79
CA HIS A 101 12.78 4.70 4.06
C HIS A 101 13.49 5.07 2.76
N HIS A 102 13.39 6.34 2.39
CA HIS A 102 13.94 6.85 1.14
C HIS A 102 14.51 8.25 1.36
N ARG A 103 15.21 8.72 0.33
CA ARG A 103 15.57 10.14 0.15
C ARG A 103 14.92 10.65 -1.12
N THR A 104 14.75 11.97 -1.21
CA THR A 104 14.37 12.61 -2.47
C THR A 104 15.45 12.35 -3.53
N LEU A 105 15.02 12.09 -4.76
CA LEU A 105 15.93 12.02 -5.90
C LEU A 105 16.53 13.40 -6.19
N THR A 106 17.78 13.41 -6.60
CA THR A 106 18.47 14.61 -7.10
C THR A 106 18.69 14.48 -8.61
N PRO A 107 18.96 15.59 -9.34
CA PRO A 107 19.24 15.53 -10.76
C PRO A 107 20.45 14.66 -11.16
N THR A 108 21.30 14.31 -10.20
CA THR A 108 22.47 13.45 -10.41
C THR A 108 22.15 11.96 -10.32
N ASP A 109 20.93 11.58 -9.91
CA ASP A 109 20.51 10.18 -9.83
C ASP A 109 20.07 9.67 -11.20
N ASP A 110 20.87 8.78 -11.80
CA ASP A 110 20.45 8.05 -13.00
C ASP A 110 19.59 6.83 -12.63
N VAL A 111 18.27 7.02 -12.62
CA VAL A 111 17.29 5.97 -12.35
C VAL A 111 16.78 5.28 -13.62
N ALA A 112 17.16 5.75 -14.82
CA ALA A 112 16.59 5.25 -16.06
C ALA A 112 16.87 3.76 -16.32
N PRO A 113 18.10 3.23 -16.09
CA PRO A 113 18.36 1.80 -16.24
C PRO A 113 17.52 0.95 -15.28
N TRP A 114 17.32 1.42 -14.04
CA TRP A 114 16.51 0.73 -13.05
C TRP A 114 15.02 0.75 -13.45
N LEU A 115 14.49 1.91 -13.82
CA LEU A 115 13.11 2.08 -14.29
C LEU A 115 12.80 1.20 -15.51
N GLY A 116 13.72 1.14 -16.48
CA GLY A 116 13.58 0.30 -17.67
C GLY A 116 13.45 -1.18 -17.32
N ARG A 117 14.30 -1.68 -16.41
CA ARG A 117 14.24 -3.08 -15.95
C ARG A 117 12.97 -3.39 -15.18
N VAL A 118 12.58 -2.53 -14.24
CA VAL A 118 11.38 -2.75 -13.42
C VAL A 118 10.12 -2.72 -14.28
N THR A 119 9.99 -1.72 -15.18
CA THR A 119 8.85 -1.62 -16.09
C THR A 119 8.76 -2.81 -17.04
N ALA A 120 9.90 -3.25 -17.62
CA ALA A 120 9.92 -4.42 -18.48
C ALA A 120 9.51 -5.70 -17.73
N ALA A 121 9.91 -5.85 -16.48
CA ALA A 121 9.50 -6.98 -15.65
C ALA A 121 8.00 -6.93 -15.31
N LEU A 122 7.46 -5.76 -14.94
CA LEU A 122 6.02 -5.58 -14.70
C LEU A 122 5.18 -5.92 -15.95
N HIS A 123 5.63 -5.54 -17.14
CA HIS A 123 4.95 -5.89 -18.39
C HIS A 123 4.89 -7.39 -18.65
N ARG A 124 5.88 -8.17 -18.20
CA ARG A 124 5.87 -9.63 -18.34
C ARG A 124 4.90 -10.34 -17.40
N LEU A 125 4.46 -9.66 -16.35
CA LEU A 125 3.43 -10.17 -15.43
C LEU A 125 2.01 -9.93 -15.96
N MET A 126 1.87 -9.22 -17.07
CA MET A 126 0.57 -8.86 -17.64
C MET A 126 0.31 -9.58 -18.97
N PRO A 127 -0.93 -10.04 -19.24
CA PRO A 127 -2.03 -10.09 -18.28
C PRO A 127 -1.69 -11.09 -17.17
N LEU A 128 -2.21 -10.87 -15.95
CA LEU A 128 -2.19 -11.91 -14.93
C LEU A 128 -2.99 -13.08 -15.51
N THR A 129 -2.32 -14.18 -15.84
CA THR A 129 -2.99 -15.40 -16.30
C THR A 129 -3.95 -15.85 -15.22
N ARG A 130 -5.24 -15.93 -15.56
CA ARG A 130 -6.31 -16.45 -14.70
C ARG A 130 -6.09 -17.92 -14.37
#